data_AF-A0A940L3U1-F1
#
_entry.id   AF-A0A940L3U1-F1
#
_cell.length_a   1.000
_cell.length_b   1.000
_cell.length_c   1.000
_cell.angle_alpha   90.00
_cell.angle_beta   90.00
_cell.angle_gamma   90.00
#
_symmetry.space_group_name_H-M   'P 1'
#
loop_
_entity.id
_entity.type
_entity.pdbx_description
1 polymer ?
#
loop_
_entity_poly.entity_id
_entity_poly.type
_entity_poly.pdbx_seq_one_letter_code
_entity_poly.pdbx_strand_id
1 'polypeptide(L)'
;MRTLLPLALPILLASTPAFAALATDAGTALQFFRNKDSAFPSGQASRTILENKLLRTQTESSYHVRWDHREFDLQGNQILRDIETARFVDTKAVSQLLSLNRADASPVKTVGAGTTLEIVDTDIYWARVKTRDGKVEGWLPISMLKNRHDDTGVFVNIVDTFLRKEASASSSVITTVPRLRRVLPIAFEKGFMKIQYKGVIGYVDVNYFVSRADFASLVYVAGKNWVPTTHRNGENIVTSLREEVPLKNILGYVTSPLRGIVVRPNKSSGPLLLSRVEIIKPEASTWAVSRIDGHGEVWWKRSTITLNEATPK
;
A
#
# COMPACT_ATOMS: atom_id res chain seq x y z
N MET A 1 60.51 -23.86 19.85
CA MET A 1 59.59 -22.71 20.06
C MET A 1 60.12 -21.51 19.30
N ARG A 2 59.62 -21.26 18.09
CA ARG A 2 59.81 -20.00 17.37
C ARG A 2 58.46 -19.61 16.75
N THR A 3 58.07 -18.41 17.10
CA THR A 3 56.78 -17.74 16.92
C THR A 3 56.54 -17.38 15.46
N LEU A 4 55.38 -17.77 14.94
CA LEU A 4 54.79 -17.26 13.70
C LEU A 4 54.01 -15.98 14.02
N LEU A 5 54.42 -14.83 13.47
CA LEU A 5 53.61 -13.62 13.39
C LEU A 5 52.53 -13.80 12.31
N PRO A 6 51.26 -13.43 12.55
CA PRO A 6 50.31 -13.25 11.46
C PRO A 6 50.42 -11.83 10.90
N LEU A 7 50.56 -11.73 9.58
CA LEU A 7 50.47 -10.49 8.82
C LEU A 7 49.00 -10.06 8.77
N ALA A 8 48.63 -9.03 9.54
CA ALA A 8 47.30 -8.43 9.46
C ALA A 8 47.26 -7.45 8.27
N LEU A 9 46.51 -7.78 7.22
CA LEU A 9 46.12 -6.82 6.19
C LEU A 9 44.99 -5.92 6.74
N PRO A 10 45.11 -4.59 6.67
CA PRO A 10 43.97 -3.73 6.96
C PRO A 10 42.99 -3.81 5.78
N ILE A 11 41.81 -4.38 6.02
CA ILE A 11 40.67 -4.23 5.11
C ILE A 11 40.18 -2.79 5.28
N LEU A 12 40.60 -1.91 4.36
CA LEU A 12 40.00 -0.59 4.18
C LEU A 12 38.58 -0.76 3.63
N LEU A 13 37.61 -0.86 4.52
CA LEU A 13 36.19 -0.63 4.20
C LEU A 13 36.00 0.87 3.95
N ALA A 14 36.27 1.30 2.73
CA ALA A 14 35.80 2.59 2.25
C ALA A 14 34.27 2.51 2.11
N SER A 15 33.56 2.82 3.19
CA SER A 15 32.17 3.23 3.08
C SER A 15 32.16 4.60 2.40
N THR A 16 31.71 4.64 1.14
CA THR A 16 31.45 5.92 0.50
C THR A 16 30.31 6.59 1.28
N PRO A 17 30.52 7.77 1.88
CA PRO A 17 29.41 8.52 2.43
C PRO A 17 28.44 8.83 1.27
N ALA A 18 27.13 8.76 1.52
CA ALA A 18 26.09 9.04 0.53
C ALA A 18 26.25 10.41 -0.19
N PHE A 19 27.05 11.31 0.36
CA PHE A 19 27.46 12.58 -0.27
C PHE A 19 28.36 12.41 -1.51
N ALA A 20 29.15 11.33 -1.62
CA ALA A 20 30.02 11.10 -2.78
C ALA A 20 29.23 10.70 -4.04
N ALA A 21 28.10 10.01 -3.88
CA ALA A 21 27.23 9.63 -5.01
C ALA A 21 26.39 10.81 -5.55
N LEU A 22 26.18 11.86 -4.76
CA LEU A 22 25.49 13.09 -5.18
C LEU A 22 26.38 14.01 -6.03
N ALA A 23 27.69 13.99 -5.82
CA ALA A 23 28.63 14.85 -6.55
C ALA A 23 28.83 14.42 -8.02
N THR A 24 28.66 13.13 -8.34
CA THR A 24 28.84 12.58 -9.69
C THR A 24 27.61 12.74 -10.60
N ASP A 25 26.47 13.21 -10.09
CA ASP A 25 25.18 13.24 -10.81
C ASP A 25 24.64 14.68 -11.05
N ALA A 26 25.41 15.70 -10.67
CA ALA A 26 24.99 17.11 -10.71
C ALA A 26 24.85 17.68 -12.14
N GLY A 27 25.63 17.12 -13.09
CA GLY A 27 25.65 17.50 -14.50
C GLY A 27 24.78 16.62 -15.41
N THR A 28 24.19 15.55 -14.89
CA THR A 28 23.43 14.58 -15.69
C THR A 28 22.17 15.24 -16.26
N ALA A 29 22.05 15.25 -17.59
CA ALA A 29 20.87 15.75 -18.27
C ALA A 29 19.70 14.77 -18.03
N LEU A 30 18.70 15.22 -17.29
CA LEU A 30 17.48 14.49 -17.04
C LEU A 30 16.39 14.96 -17.99
N GLN A 31 15.66 14.01 -18.55
CA GLN A 31 14.48 14.29 -19.33
C GLN A 31 13.36 14.79 -18.41
N PHE A 32 12.66 15.83 -18.86
CA PHE A 32 11.45 16.33 -18.22
C PHE A 32 10.26 16.32 -19.19
N PHE A 33 9.06 16.34 -18.63
CA PHE A 33 7.81 16.13 -19.34
C PHE A 33 6.78 17.19 -18.93
N ARG A 34 5.88 17.60 -19.82
CA ARG A 34 4.75 18.48 -19.45
C ARG A 34 3.78 17.81 -18.46
N ASN A 35 3.62 16.49 -18.55
CA ASN A 35 2.89 15.68 -17.59
C ASN A 35 3.55 14.29 -17.47
N LYS A 36 3.28 13.58 -16.38
CA LYS A 36 3.85 12.24 -16.10
C LYS A 36 3.46 11.15 -17.12
N ASP A 37 2.34 11.33 -17.81
CA ASP A 37 1.78 10.37 -18.77
C ASP A 37 2.27 10.61 -20.21
N SER A 38 3.17 11.57 -20.41
CA SER A 38 3.68 11.95 -21.73
C SER A 38 4.58 10.85 -22.29
N ALA A 39 4.25 10.34 -23.47
CA ALA A 39 5.04 9.31 -24.14
C ALA A 39 6.45 9.77 -24.55
N PHE A 40 6.64 11.07 -24.71
CA PHE A 40 7.90 11.67 -25.14
C PHE A 40 8.31 12.82 -24.20
N PRO A 41 9.61 13.00 -23.96
CA PRO A 41 10.11 14.10 -23.16
C PRO A 41 9.84 15.44 -23.86
N SER A 42 9.55 16.46 -23.05
CA SER A 42 9.35 17.84 -23.51
C SER A 42 10.66 18.63 -23.58
N GLY A 43 11.74 18.08 -23.03
CA GLY A 43 13.07 18.64 -23.03
C GLY A 43 13.96 17.97 -21.99
N GLN A 44 15.16 18.51 -21.81
CA GLN A 44 16.13 18.02 -20.83
C GLN A 44 16.76 19.20 -20.08
N ALA A 45 17.10 18.97 -18.81
CA ALA A 45 17.83 19.92 -17.99
C ALA A 45 18.75 19.16 -17.03
N SER A 46 19.78 19.81 -16.49
CA SER A 46 20.61 19.18 -15.47
C SER A 46 19.80 18.95 -14.19
N ARG A 47 20.14 17.88 -13.45
CA ARG A 47 19.55 17.60 -12.14
C ARG A 47 19.61 18.83 -11.22
N THR A 48 20.73 19.56 -11.23
CA THR A 48 20.91 20.77 -10.41
C THR A 48 19.87 21.85 -10.72
N ILE A 49 19.60 22.13 -12.00
CA ILE A 49 18.58 23.10 -12.40
C ILE A 49 17.19 22.65 -11.91
N LEU A 50 16.89 21.36 -12.09
CA LEU A 50 15.60 20.80 -11.72
C LEU A 50 15.38 20.82 -10.20
N GLU A 51 16.38 20.45 -9.39
CA GLU A 51 16.31 20.49 -7.92
C GLU A 51 16.21 21.94 -7.40
N ASN A 52 16.97 22.89 -7.96
CA ASN A 52 16.92 24.30 -7.54
C ASN A 52 15.56 24.96 -7.79
N LYS A 53 14.82 24.47 -8.79
CA LYS A 53 13.48 24.98 -9.13
C LYS A 53 12.37 24.00 -8.73
N LEU A 54 12.64 23.10 -7.79
CA LEU A 54 11.69 22.10 -7.29
C LEU A 54 10.53 22.79 -6.58
N LEU A 55 9.31 22.45 -6.98
CA LEU A 55 8.07 22.92 -6.36
C LEU A 55 7.51 21.89 -5.38
N ARG A 56 7.48 20.62 -5.79
CA ARG A 56 6.93 19.51 -5.00
C ARG A 56 7.39 18.16 -5.52
N THR A 57 7.24 17.14 -4.68
CA THR A 57 7.40 15.73 -5.06
C THR A 57 6.09 14.95 -4.99
N GLN A 58 5.98 13.90 -5.80
CA GLN A 58 4.91 12.91 -5.78
C GLN A 58 5.51 11.52 -5.91
N THR A 59 5.14 10.62 -5.01
CA THR A 59 5.60 9.23 -5.07
C THR A 59 4.48 8.34 -5.58
N GLU A 60 4.79 7.49 -6.55
CA GLU A 60 3.87 6.53 -7.13
C GLU A 60 4.44 5.13 -6.94
N SER A 61 3.57 4.17 -6.61
CA SER A 61 3.94 2.76 -6.60
C SER A 61 3.68 2.14 -7.99
N SER A 62 4.53 1.22 -8.40
CA SER A 62 4.33 0.36 -9.58
C SER A 62 4.61 -1.09 -9.19
N TYR A 63 3.91 -2.01 -9.85
CA TYR A 63 3.94 -3.42 -9.53
C TYR A 63 4.07 -4.23 -10.80
N HIS A 64 5.16 -4.98 -10.90
CA HIS A 64 5.27 -6.05 -11.86
C HIS A 64 4.58 -7.29 -11.27
N VAL A 65 3.56 -7.80 -11.97
CA VAL A 65 2.69 -8.85 -11.44
C VAL A 65 2.54 -10.02 -12.40
N ARG A 66 2.32 -11.20 -11.85
CA ARG A 66 1.89 -12.40 -12.59
C ARG A 66 0.39 -12.61 -12.45
N TRP A 67 -0.25 -12.87 -13.57
CA TRP A 67 -1.66 -13.25 -13.65
C TRP A 67 -1.85 -14.16 -14.85
N ASP A 68 -2.51 -15.31 -14.66
CA ASP A 68 -2.82 -16.25 -15.76
C ASP A 68 -1.57 -16.61 -16.60
N HIS A 69 -0.50 -17.00 -15.91
CA HIS A 69 0.81 -17.36 -16.48
C HIS A 69 1.50 -16.27 -17.33
N ARG A 70 0.98 -15.04 -17.32
CA ARG A 70 1.54 -13.88 -18.01
C ARG A 70 1.92 -12.80 -17.00
N GLU A 71 2.78 -11.90 -17.45
CA GLU A 71 3.28 -10.79 -16.63
C GLU A 71 2.72 -9.47 -17.13
N PHE A 72 2.42 -8.57 -16.20
CA PHE A 72 1.82 -7.27 -16.46
C PHE A 72 2.40 -6.22 -15.52
N ASP A 73 2.43 -4.98 -15.98
CA ASP A 73 2.74 -3.83 -15.12
C ASP A 73 1.45 -3.13 -14.72
N LEU A 74 1.27 -2.98 -13.41
CA LEU A 74 0.15 -2.27 -12.80
C LEU A 74 0.66 -1.06 -12.01
N GLN A 75 -0.02 0.08 -12.17
CA GLN A 75 0.19 1.24 -11.32
C GLN A 75 -0.42 1.01 -9.94
N GLY A 76 0.05 1.74 -8.94
CA GLY A 76 -0.41 1.54 -7.56
C GLY A 76 -1.85 1.91 -7.29
N ASN A 77 -2.49 2.71 -8.14
CA ASN A 77 -3.93 2.93 -8.08
C ASN A 77 -4.75 1.78 -8.71
N GLN A 78 -4.11 0.79 -9.34
CA GLN A 78 -4.77 -0.34 -10.00
C GLN A 78 -4.86 -1.59 -9.14
N ILE A 79 -4.08 -1.66 -8.06
CA ILE A 79 -3.95 -2.83 -7.20
C ILE A 79 -4.21 -2.41 -5.75
N LEU A 80 -4.96 -3.24 -5.03
CA LEU A 80 -5.09 -3.16 -3.58
C LEU A 80 -4.21 -4.23 -2.95
N ARG A 81 -3.47 -3.88 -1.92
CA ARG A 81 -2.59 -4.74 -1.14
C ARG A 81 -3.16 -5.03 0.24
N ASP A 82 -2.57 -6.02 0.90
CA ASP A 82 -2.99 -6.49 2.21
C ASP A 82 -2.98 -5.39 3.28
N ILE A 83 -1.95 -4.54 3.29
CA ILE A 83 -1.78 -3.40 4.21
C ILE A 83 -2.86 -2.33 4.05
N GLU A 84 -3.44 -2.19 2.85
CA GLU A 84 -4.53 -1.22 2.58
C GLU A 84 -5.88 -1.71 3.12
N THR A 85 -5.97 -2.97 3.52
CA THR A 85 -7.11 -3.54 4.26
C THR A 85 -6.87 -3.65 5.76
N ALA A 86 -5.69 -3.26 6.26
CA ALA A 86 -5.43 -3.22 7.69
C ALA A 86 -6.16 -2.04 8.35
N ARG A 87 -6.58 -2.23 9.60
CA ARG A 87 -7.04 -1.16 10.47
C ARG A 87 -5.91 -0.71 11.37
N PHE A 88 -5.24 -1.64 12.02
CA PHE A 88 -4.12 -1.37 12.91
C PHE A 88 -2.82 -1.94 12.34
N VAL A 89 -1.77 -1.14 12.42
CA VAL A 89 -0.45 -1.44 11.89
C VAL A 89 0.61 -1.01 12.88
N ASP A 90 1.80 -1.61 12.78
CA ASP A 90 2.95 -1.17 13.55
C ASP A 90 3.98 -0.52 12.63
N THR A 91 4.75 0.43 13.16
CA THR A 91 5.90 0.98 12.44
C THR A 91 7.06 -0.02 12.40
N LYS A 92 7.74 -0.13 11.25
CA LYS A 92 8.93 -0.98 11.09
C LYS A 92 10.18 -0.37 11.73
N ALA A 93 10.28 0.95 11.71
CA ALA A 93 11.40 1.72 12.23
C ALA A 93 10.89 3.06 12.80
N VAL A 94 11.79 3.83 13.43
CA VAL A 94 11.51 5.22 13.79
C VAL A 94 11.04 5.97 12.56
N SER A 95 9.87 6.59 12.63
CA SER A 95 9.20 7.18 11.46
C SER A 95 8.69 8.57 11.80
N GLN A 96 8.72 9.47 10.81
CA GLN A 96 8.09 10.79 10.92
C GLN A 96 6.69 10.74 10.32
N LEU A 97 5.70 11.17 11.08
CA LEU A 97 4.37 11.51 10.58
C LEU A 97 4.45 12.89 9.94
N LEU A 98 4.04 13.01 8.69
CA LEU A 98 4.10 14.23 7.90
C LEU A 98 2.72 14.90 7.83
N SER A 99 2.73 16.21 7.61
CA SER A 99 1.50 17.01 7.48
C SER A 99 0.73 16.70 6.20
N LEU A 100 1.41 16.24 5.14
CA LEU A 100 0.85 15.91 3.84
C LEU A 100 1.46 14.60 3.31
N ASN A 101 0.78 13.97 2.35
CA ASN A 101 1.17 12.73 1.65
C ASN A 101 2.30 12.95 0.63
N ARG A 102 3.41 13.58 1.05
CA ARG A 102 4.60 13.80 0.23
C ARG A 102 5.85 13.93 1.09
N ALA A 103 7.00 13.50 0.54
CA ALA A 103 8.25 13.38 1.30
C ALA A 103 8.85 14.71 1.76
N ASP A 104 8.50 15.82 1.10
CA ASP A 104 8.96 17.18 1.42
C ASP A 104 8.07 17.91 2.44
N ALA A 105 6.99 17.27 2.92
CA ALA A 105 6.07 17.89 3.87
C ALA A 105 6.67 18.01 5.28
N SER A 106 6.24 19.03 6.02
CA SER A 106 6.72 19.26 7.38
C SER A 106 6.32 18.11 8.32
N PRO A 107 7.23 17.66 9.20
CA PRO A 107 6.94 16.64 10.20
C PRO A 107 5.98 17.18 11.26
N VAL A 108 5.00 16.36 11.64
CA VAL A 108 4.02 16.59 12.72
C VAL A 108 4.49 15.94 14.01
N LYS A 109 5.00 14.69 13.92
CA LYS A 109 5.44 13.91 15.08
C LYS A 109 6.41 12.80 14.66
N THR A 110 7.42 12.54 15.48
CA THR A 110 8.24 11.34 15.36
C THR A 110 7.65 10.22 16.23
N VAL A 111 7.52 9.03 15.68
CA VAL A 111 7.07 7.82 16.38
C VAL A 111 8.19 6.77 16.39
N GLY A 112 8.31 6.02 17.48
CA GLY A 112 9.31 4.96 17.62
C GLY A 112 9.01 3.75 16.73
N ALA A 113 9.98 2.85 16.56
CA ALA A 113 9.76 1.55 15.93
C ALA A 113 8.78 0.69 16.77
N GLY A 114 7.93 -0.09 16.10
CA GLY A 114 6.92 -0.93 16.75
C GLY A 114 5.72 -0.15 17.33
N THR A 115 5.59 1.14 17.05
CA THR A 115 4.44 1.93 17.50
C THR A 115 3.20 1.52 16.74
N THR A 116 2.14 1.12 17.45
CA THR A 116 0.83 0.81 16.85
C THR A 116 0.07 2.08 16.46
N LEU A 117 -0.43 2.10 15.23
CA LEU A 117 -1.17 3.20 14.62
C LEU A 117 -2.46 2.67 13.97
N GLU A 118 -3.50 3.49 13.93
CA GLU A 118 -4.74 3.21 13.18
C GLU A 118 -4.66 3.86 11.80
N ILE A 119 -4.89 3.09 10.73
CA ILE A 119 -5.02 3.62 9.37
C ILE A 119 -6.40 4.24 9.19
N VAL A 120 -6.40 5.55 8.99
CA VAL A 120 -7.59 6.35 8.69
C VAL A 120 -7.91 6.27 7.20
N ASP A 121 -6.90 6.47 6.35
CA ASP A 121 -7.05 6.47 4.90
C ASP A 121 -5.74 6.07 4.21
N THR A 122 -5.81 5.73 2.93
CA THR A 122 -4.66 5.33 2.12
C THR A 122 -4.69 6.02 0.77
N ASP A 123 -3.53 6.47 0.32
CA ASP A 123 -3.33 7.05 -1.01
C ASP A 123 -2.08 6.47 -1.66
N ILE A 124 -2.27 5.34 -2.36
CA ILE A 124 -1.30 4.62 -3.21
C ILE A 124 -0.03 4.19 -2.46
N TYR A 125 0.84 5.16 -2.15
CA TYR A 125 2.10 4.99 -1.45
C TYR A 125 2.01 5.39 0.04
N TRP A 126 1.05 6.23 0.39
CA TRP A 126 0.94 6.85 1.70
C TRP A 126 -0.22 6.29 2.51
N ALA A 127 -0.05 6.18 3.81
CA ALA A 127 -1.14 5.95 4.75
C ALA A 127 -1.29 7.20 5.61
N ARG A 128 -2.54 7.66 5.75
CA ARG A 128 -2.92 8.59 6.81
C ARG A 128 -3.22 7.77 8.04
N VAL A 129 -2.51 8.04 9.11
CA VAL A 129 -2.59 7.29 10.35
C VAL A 129 -2.91 8.18 11.53
N LYS A 130 -3.44 7.56 12.57
CA LYS A 130 -3.75 8.16 13.85
C LYS A 130 -3.07 7.40 14.96
N THR A 131 -2.53 8.13 15.95
CA THR A 131 -2.01 7.51 17.17
C THR A 131 -3.14 6.90 18.00
N ARG A 132 -2.85 5.86 18.79
CA ARG A 132 -3.88 5.13 19.56
C ARG A 132 -4.65 6.01 20.55
N ASP A 133 -4.03 7.07 21.07
CA ASP A 133 -4.68 8.06 21.94
C ASP A 133 -5.60 9.02 21.16
N GLY A 134 -5.61 8.92 19.84
CA GLY A 134 -6.42 9.72 18.94
C GLY A 134 -5.97 11.18 18.78
N LYS A 135 -4.84 11.58 19.37
CA LYS A 135 -4.44 12.99 19.47
C LYS A 135 -3.68 13.50 18.24
N VAL A 136 -2.96 12.62 17.56
CA VAL A 136 -2.11 13.00 16.44
C VAL A 136 -2.45 12.19 15.21
N GLU A 137 -2.64 12.91 14.11
CA GLU A 137 -2.79 12.35 12.77
C GLU A 137 -1.68 12.86 11.87
N GLY A 138 -1.27 12.03 10.91
CA GLY A 138 -0.32 12.44 9.88
C GLY A 138 -0.15 11.35 8.83
N TRP A 139 0.68 11.64 7.84
CA TRP A 139 0.96 10.77 6.71
C TRP A 139 2.33 10.12 6.86
N LEU A 140 2.45 8.87 6.46
CA LEU A 140 3.75 8.21 6.29
C LEU A 140 3.71 7.18 5.16
N PRO A 141 4.87 6.80 4.60
CA PRO A 141 4.92 5.76 3.57
C PRO A 141 4.39 4.43 4.09
N ILE A 142 3.58 3.75 3.28
CA ILE A 142 3.08 2.39 3.55
C ILE A 142 4.24 1.41 3.73
N SER A 143 5.37 1.63 3.05
CA SER A 143 6.58 0.81 3.19
C SER A 143 7.13 0.77 4.62
N MET A 144 6.88 1.81 5.43
CA MET A 144 7.29 1.91 6.84
C MET A 144 6.33 1.19 7.80
N LEU A 145 5.24 0.64 7.30
CA LEU A 145 4.21 -0.05 8.08
C LEU A 145 4.32 -1.56 7.90
N LYS A 146 4.01 -2.30 8.96
CA LYS A 146 3.83 -3.75 8.93
C LYS A 146 2.43 -4.11 9.44
N ASN A 147 1.85 -5.15 8.82
CA ASN A 147 0.60 -5.73 9.27
C ASN A 147 0.75 -6.38 10.63
N ARG A 148 -0.32 -6.32 11.41
CA ARG A 148 -0.46 -7.08 12.65
C ARG A 148 -1.25 -8.35 12.39
N HIS A 149 -0.92 -9.41 13.14
CA HIS A 149 -1.61 -10.68 13.03
C HIS A 149 -2.95 -10.69 13.77
N ASP A 150 -3.10 -9.87 14.81
CA ASP A 150 -4.32 -9.70 15.61
C ASP A 150 -5.26 -8.61 15.05
N ASP A 151 -4.93 -8.03 13.89
CA ASP A 151 -5.79 -7.07 13.20
C ASP A 151 -6.72 -7.79 12.22
N THR A 152 -8.03 -7.73 12.50
CA THR A 152 -9.07 -8.21 11.59
C THR A 152 -9.29 -7.27 10.40
N GLY A 153 -8.79 -6.03 10.50
CA GLY A 153 -8.74 -5.06 9.43
C GLY A 153 -10.08 -4.37 9.14
N VAL A 154 -10.21 -3.92 7.90
CA VAL A 154 -11.39 -3.25 7.36
C VAL A 154 -11.83 -3.91 6.06
N PHE A 155 -13.03 -3.56 5.61
CA PHE A 155 -13.52 -3.92 4.29
C PHE A 155 -13.42 -2.68 3.38
N VAL A 156 -12.91 -2.86 2.17
CA VAL A 156 -12.75 -1.81 1.17
C VAL A 156 -13.61 -2.14 -0.04
N ASN A 157 -14.61 -1.32 -0.35
CA ASN A 157 -15.39 -1.55 -1.57
C ASN A 157 -14.59 -1.15 -2.80
N ILE A 158 -14.71 -1.91 -3.88
CA ILE A 158 -13.97 -1.66 -5.13
C ILE A 158 -14.84 -0.99 -6.20
N VAL A 159 -16.16 -1.10 -6.05
CA VAL A 159 -17.21 -0.48 -6.87
C VAL A 159 -18.13 0.37 -5.98
N ASP A 160 -18.83 1.32 -6.59
CA ASP A 160 -19.91 2.04 -5.91
C ASP A 160 -20.95 1.02 -5.43
N THR A 161 -21.26 1.06 -4.13
CA THR A 161 -22.05 0.01 -3.49
C THR A 161 -23.28 0.61 -2.83
N PHE A 162 -24.46 0.04 -3.11
CA PHE A 162 -25.71 0.49 -2.50
C PHE A 162 -25.81 0.04 -1.04
N LEU A 163 -26.04 0.99 -0.14
CA LEU A 163 -26.42 0.73 1.25
C LEU A 163 -27.94 0.54 1.29
N ARG A 164 -28.40 -0.62 1.73
CA ARG A 164 -29.82 -1.02 1.71
C ARG A 164 -30.41 -1.10 3.10
N LYS A 165 -31.74 -1.04 3.19
CA LYS A 165 -32.48 -1.14 4.47
C LYS A 165 -32.39 -2.54 5.10
N GLU A 166 -32.35 -3.59 4.28
CA GLU A 166 -32.30 -4.98 4.71
C GLU A 166 -31.22 -5.76 3.95
N ALA A 167 -30.85 -6.93 4.47
CA ALA A 167 -29.92 -7.89 3.86
C ALA A 167 -30.54 -8.58 2.63
N SER A 168 -30.88 -7.81 1.60
CA SER A 168 -31.45 -8.30 0.35
C SER A 168 -31.16 -7.35 -0.82
N ALA A 169 -30.86 -7.92 -1.99
CA ALA A 169 -30.63 -7.16 -3.21
C ALA A 169 -31.90 -6.42 -3.72
N SER A 170 -33.09 -6.87 -3.32
CA SER A 170 -34.37 -6.22 -3.64
C SER A 170 -34.79 -5.13 -2.65
N SER A 171 -34.09 -5.00 -1.52
CA SER A 171 -34.41 -4.00 -0.50
C SER A 171 -34.12 -2.57 -0.99
N SER A 172 -34.90 -1.60 -0.48
CA SER A 172 -34.73 -0.18 -0.83
C SER A 172 -33.32 0.32 -0.52
N VAL A 173 -32.78 1.13 -1.43
CA VAL A 173 -31.49 1.81 -1.27
C VAL A 173 -31.67 3.04 -0.37
N ILE A 174 -30.84 3.15 0.66
CA ILE A 174 -30.74 4.31 1.55
C ILE A 174 -29.82 5.35 0.91
N THR A 175 -28.64 4.92 0.48
CA THR A 175 -27.61 5.76 -0.15
C THR A 175 -26.58 4.89 -0.88
N THR A 176 -25.58 5.52 -1.49
CA THR A 176 -24.47 4.84 -2.17
C THR A 176 -23.17 5.12 -1.43
N VAL A 177 -22.42 4.05 -1.13
CA VAL A 177 -21.04 4.10 -0.67
C VAL A 177 -20.15 4.23 -1.92
N PRO A 178 -19.47 5.36 -2.14
CA PRO A 178 -18.56 5.51 -3.27
C PRO A 178 -17.44 4.46 -3.21
N ARG A 179 -16.87 4.10 -4.34
CA ARG A 179 -15.74 3.15 -4.39
C ARG A 179 -14.55 3.58 -3.54
N LEU A 180 -13.77 2.58 -3.13
CA LEU A 180 -12.54 2.69 -2.32
C LEU A 180 -12.77 3.38 -0.98
N ARG A 181 -13.86 3.00 -0.31
CA ARG A 181 -14.16 3.40 1.06
C ARG A 181 -13.91 2.24 2.00
N ARG A 182 -13.21 2.56 3.07
CA ARG A 182 -12.93 1.69 4.19
C ARG A 182 -14.14 1.70 5.12
N VAL A 183 -14.68 0.53 5.44
CA VAL A 183 -15.81 0.36 6.34
C VAL A 183 -15.53 -0.77 7.34
N LEU A 184 -16.19 -0.68 8.50
CA LEU A 184 -16.14 -1.71 9.52
C LEU A 184 -17.45 -2.50 9.53
N PRO A 185 -17.40 -3.85 9.52
CA PRO A 185 -18.57 -4.68 9.70
C PRO A 185 -19.10 -4.55 11.12
N ILE A 186 -20.42 -4.42 11.25
CA ILE A 186 -21.15 -4.59 12.52
C ILE A 186 -21.62 -6.05 12.65
N ALA A 187 -22.13 -6.61 11.56
CA ALA A 187 -22.61 -7.98 11.48
C ALA A 187 -22.60 -8.49 10.04
N PHE A 188 -22.73 -9.80 9.88
CA PHE A 188 -22.94 -10.46 8.59
C PHE A 188 -24.27 -11.22 8.62
N GLU A 189 -25.05 -11.10 7.55
CA GLU A 189 -26.35 -11.74 7.40
C GLU A 189 -26.65 -11.97 5.91
N LYS A 190 -26.89 -13.22 5.52
CA LYS A 190 -27.40 -13.59 4.18
C LYS A 190 -26.52 -13.08 3.02
N GLY A 191 -25.20 -13.04 3.19
CA GLY A 191 -24.26 -12.50 2.19
C GLY A 191 -24.11 -10.98 2.22
N PHE A 192 -24.74 -10.31 3.19
CA PHE A 192 -24.63 -8.86 3.39
C PHE A 192 -23.85 -8.55 4.66
N MET A 193 -23.09 -7.47 4.59
CA MET A 193 -22.44 -6.85 5.74
C MET A 193 -23.30 -5.69 6.23
N LYS A 194 -23.68 -5.71 7.51
CA LYS A 194 -24.29 -4.55 8.19
C LYS A 194 -23.18 -3.56 8.53
N ILE A 195 -23.30 -2.32 8.10
CA ILE A 195 -22.32 -1.26 8.35
C ILE A 195 -22.98 0.04 8.79
N GLN A 196 -22.20 0.93 9.39
CA GLN A 196 -22.57 2.33 9.56
C GLN A 196 -21.77 3.19 8.57
N TYR A 197 -22.46 3.98 7.76
CA TYR A 197 -21.84 4.89 6.81
C TYR A 197 -22.50 6.27 6.91
N LYS A 198 -21.70 7.31 7.16
CA LYS A 198 -22.16 8.70 7.36
C LYS A 198 -23.32 8.82 8.35
N GLY A 199 -23.23 8.09 9.47
CA GLY A 199 -24.24 8.09 10.53
C GLY A 199 -25.43 7.15 10.30
N VAL A 200 -25.61 6.60 9.10
CA VAL A 200 -26.73 5.71 8.78
C VAL A 200 -26.31 4.25 8.79
N ILE A 201 -27.13 3.39 9.40
CA ILE A 201 -26.91 1.94 9.44
C ILE A 201 -27.69 1.27 8.32
N GLY A 202 -27.06 0.35 7.60
CA GLY A 202 -27.70 -0.45 6.55
C GLY A 202 -26.84 -1.64 6.14
N TYR A 203 -27.22 -2.28 5.04
CA TYR A 203 -26.64 -3.53 4.56
C TYR A 203 -26.00 -3.33 3.17
N VAL A 204 -24.82 -3.89 2.97
CA VAL A 204 -24.09 -3.89 1.69
C VAL A 204 -23.69 -5.31 1.31
N ASP A 205 -23.68 -5.63 0.01
CA ASP A 205 -23.25 -6.95 -0.47
C ASP A 205 -21.75 -7.14 -0.21
N VAL A 206 -21.40 -8.21 0.51
CA VAL A 206 -20.03 -8.47 0.96
C VAL A 206 -19.06 -8.80 -0.20
N ASN A 207 -19.58 -9.19 -1.37
CA ASN A 207 -18.78 -9.56 -2.53
C ASN A 207 -18.18 -8.35 -3.26
N TYR A 208 -18.71 -7.14 -3.02
CA TYR A 208 -18.14 -5.90 -3.57
C TYR A 208 -16.98 -5.34 -2.74
N PHE A 209 -16.62 -6.03 -1.65
CA PHE A 209 -15.56 -5.61 -0.75
C PHE A 209 -14.36 -6.54 -0.83
N VAL A 210 -13.20 -5.98 -0.50
CA VAL A 210 -11.96 -6.68 -0.28
C VAL A 210 -11.54 -6.45 1.18
N SER A 211 -10.97 -7.46 1.80
CA SER A 211 -10.59 -7.47 3.22
C SER A 211 -9.27 -8.22 3.44
N ARG A 212 -8.80 -8.25 4.68
CA ARG A 212 -7.63 -9.04 5.09
C ARG A 212 -7.74 -10.51 4.66
N ALA A 213 -8.95 -11.06 4.69
CA ALA A 213 -9.23 -12.45 4.33
C ALA A 213 -8.88 -12.77 2.86
N ASP A 214 -8.97 -11.80 1.95
CA ASP A 214 -8.64 -12.03 0.55
C ASP A 214 -7.13 -12.18 0.29
N PHE A 215 -6.31 -11.74 1.25
CA PHE A 215 -4.84 -11.86 1.20
C PHE A 215 -4.30 -12.96 2.13
N ALA A 216 -5.17 -13.66 2.87
CA ALA A 216 -4.78 -14.56 3.94
C ALA A 216 -4.14 -15.86 3.46
N SER A 217 -3.04 -16.24 4.09
CA SER A 217 -2.46 -17.59 4.04
C SER A 217 -2.85 -18.42 5.26
N LEU A 218 -2.97 -17.78 6.42
CA LEU A 218 -3.46 -18.38 7.66
C LEU A 218 -4.50 -17.46 8.32
N VAL A 219 -5.46 -18.07 8.99
CA VAL A 219 -6.42 -17.38 9.87
C VAL A 219 -6.36 -17.95 11.26
N TYR A 220 -6.48 -17.09 12.27
CA TYR A 220 -6.60 -17.54 13.65
C TYR A 220 -8.08 -17.72 14.01
N VAL A 221 -8.48 -18.96 14.26
CA VAL A 221 -9.83 -19.33 14.68
C VAL A 221 -9.78 -19.76 16.13
N ALA A 222 -10.63 -19.14 16.96
CA ALA A 222 -10.71 -19.48 18.38
C ALA A 222 -10.96 -20.99 18.56
N GLY A 223 -10.13 -21.65 19.37
CA GLY A 223 -10.19 -23.10 19.61
C GLY A 223 -9.54 -23.99 18.54
N LYS A 224 -9.30 -23.51 17.30
CA LYS A 224 -8.57 -24.24 16.26
C LYS A 224 -7.15 -23.72 15.99
N ASN A 225 -6.76 -22.59 16.60
CA ASN A 225 -5.51 -21.87 16.37
C ASN A 225 -5.35 -21.42 14.89
N TRP A 226 -4.10 -21.33 14.40
CA TRP A 226 -3.80 -20.93 13.02
C TRP A 226 -4.16 -22.04 12.03
N VAL A 227 -5.06 -21.71 11.10
CA VAL A 227 -5.57 -22.64 10.08
C VAL A 227 -5.19 -22.11 8.69
N PRO A 228 -4.60 -22.93 7.81
CA PRO A 228 -4.28 -22.53 6.43
C PRO A 228 -5.54 -22.35 5.58
N THR A 229 -5.51 -21.33 4.73
CA THR A 229 -6.66 -20.91 3.92
C THR A 229 -6.35 -20.89 2.43
N THR A 230 -7.40 -21.12 1.64
CA THR A 230 -7.30 -21.06 0.17
C THR A 230 -7.83 -19.73 -0.34
N HIS A 231 -9.05 -19.36 0.05
CA HIS A 231 -9.70 -18.14 -0.43
C HIS A 231 -10.86 -17.71 0.46
N ARG A 232 -11.20 -16.41 0.40
CA ARG A 232 -12.47 -15.90 0.89
C ARG A 232 -13.60 -16.27 -0.06
N ASN A 233 -14.75 -16.66 0.49
CA ASN A 233 -16.01 -16.88 -0.21
C ASN A 233 -17.12 -16.09 0.52
N GLY A 234 -17.42 -14.89 0.03
CA GLY A 234 -18.38 -14.00 0.68
C GLY A 234 -18.05 -13.71 2.16
N GLU A 235 -18.98 -13.99 3.05
CA GLU A 235 -18.83 -13.81 4.51
C GLU A 235 -18.10 -14.95 5.23
N ASN A 236 -17.53 -15.88 4.46
CA ASN A 236 -16.74 -17.01 4.96
C ASN A 236 -15.32 -17.01 4.37
N ILE A 237 -14.41 -17.73 5.03
CA ILE A 237 -13.12 -18.14 4.46
C ILE A 237 -13.09 -19.65 4.32
N VAL A 238 -12.56 -20.13 3.19
CA VAL A 238 -12.42 -21.55 2.90
C VAL A 238 -11.01 -21.99 3.31
N THR A 239 -10.93 -22.97 4.20
CA THR A 239 -9.66 -23.54 4.67
C THR A 239 -9.04 -24.46 3.62
N SER A 240 -7.77 -24.86 3.79
CA SER A 240 -7.15 -25.88 2.94
C SER A 240 -7.81 -27.26 3.05
N LEU A 241 -8.57 -27.49 4.13
CA LEU A 241 -9.40 -28.69 4.32
C LEU A 241 -10.83 -28.52 3.77
N ARG A 242 -11.10 -27.44 3.02
CA ARG A 242 -12.41 -27.08 2.46
C ARG A 242 -13.51 -26.83 3.49
N GLU A 243 -13.14 -26.52 4.73
CA GLU A 243 -14.10 -26.04 5.72
C GLU A 243 -14.42 -24.57 5.46
N GLU A 244 -15.70 -24.19 5.57
CA GLU A 244 -16.10 -22.78 5.59
C GLU A 244 -16.12 -22.24 7.03
N VAL A 245 -15.31 -21.23 7.28
CA VAL A 245 -15.25 -20.54 8.58
C VAL A 245 -15.82 -19.13 8.42
N PRO A 246 -16.89 -18.76 9.15
CA PRO A 246 -17.43 -17.40 9.12
C PRO A 246 -16.40 -16.35 9.52
N LEU A 247 -16.33 -15.24 8.77
CA LEU A 247 -15.35 -14.17 9.03
C LEU A 247 -15.51 -13.57 10.45
N LYS A 248 -16.73 -13.54 10.99
CA LYS A 248 -17.01 -13.10 12.37
C LYS A 248 -16.32 -13.93 13.46
N ASN A 249 -15.86 -15.15 13.14
CA ASN A 249 -15.19 -16.04 14.07
C ASN A 249 -13.65 -15.96 13.97
N ILE A 250 -13.12 -15.14 13.06
CA ILE A 250 -11.69 -14.99 12.83
C ILE A 250 -11.17 -13.83 13.67
N LEU A 251 -10.13 -14.09 14.47
CA LEU A 251 -9.53 -13.09 15.34
C LEU A 251 -8.18 -12.58 14.82
N GLY A 252 -7.67 -13.14 13.72
CA GLY A 252 -6.38 -12.76 13.19
C GLY A 252 -6.07 -13.33 11.82
N TYR A 253 -5.16 -12.65 11.11
CA TYR A 253 -4.74 -12.99 9.75
C TYR A 253 -3.23 -12.94 9.61
N VAL A 254 -2.66 -13.97 8.99
CA VAL A 254 -1.35 -13.90 8.34
C VAL A 254 -1.62 -13.71 6.86
N THR A 255 -1.14 -12.62 6.28
CA THR A 255 -1.35 -12.26 4.88
C THR A 255 -0.05 -12.28 4.11
N SER A 256 -0.15 -12.37 2.79
CA SER A 256 1.00 -12.23 1.91
C SER A 256 1.05 -10.82 1.30
N PRO A 257 2.17 -10.07 1.48
CA PRO A 257 2.39 -8.78 0.84
C PRO A 257 2.66 -8.92 -0.67
N LEU A 258 2.90 -10.15 -1.15
CA LEU A 258 3.08 -10.49 -2.55
C LEU A 258 1.75 -10.81 -3.26
N ARG A 259 0.61 -10.66 -2.58
CA ARG A 259 -0.71 -10.77 -3.19
C ARG A 259 -1.30 -9.40 -3.40
N GLY A 260 -1.87 -9.19 -4.58
CA GLY A 260 -2.64 -8.00 -4.90
C GLY A 260 -3.99 -8.34 -5.50
N ILE A 261 -4.93 -7.41 -5.39
CA ILE A 261 -6.26 -7.51 -6.01
C ILE A 261 -6.46 -6.33 -6.94
N VAL A 262 -6.80 -6.61 -8.18
CA VAL A 262 -6.99 -5.55 -9.19
C VAL A 262 -8.28 -4.78 -8.89
N VAL A 263 -8.14 -3.49 -8.65
CA VAL A 263 -9.25 -2.55 -8.37
C VAL A 263 -9.48 -1.57 -9.51
N ARG A 264 -8.53 -1.40 -10.43
CA ARG A 264 -8.73 -0.64 -11.68
C ARG A 264 -8.05 -1.38 -12.84
N PRO A 265 -8.80 -2.15 -13.65
CA PRO A 265 -8.22 -2.87 -14.78
C PRO A 265 -7.73 -1.90 -15.86
N ASN A 266 -6.75 -2.33 -16.65
CA ASN A 266 -6.37 -1.65 -17.88
C ASN A 266 -7.52 -1.74 -18.91
N LYS A 267 -7.72 -0.67 -19.69
CA LYS A 267 -8.85 -0.57 -20.63
C LYS A 267 -8.74 -1.52 -21.83
N SER A 268 -7.53 -1.95 -22.18
CA SER A 268 -7.24 -2.63 -23.45
C SER A 268 -6.82 -4.10 -23.30
N SER A 269 -6.11 -4.45 -22.23
CA SER A 269 -5.66 -5.82 -21.95
C SER A 269 -5.14 -5.94 -20.53
N GLY A 270 -5.26 -7.14 -19.94
CA GLY A 270 -4.68 -7.47 -18.63
C GLY A 270 -5.68 -8.02 -17.61
N PRO A 271 -5.28 -8.11 -16.34
CA PRO A 271 -6.13 -8.64 -15.28
C PRO A 271 -7.42 -7.83 -15.14
N LEU A 272 -8.54 -8.54 -15.00
CA LEU A 272 -9.86 -7.95 -14.80
C LEU A 272 -10.02 -7.43 -13.38
N LEU A 273 -11.05 -6.60 -13.15
CA LEU A 273 -11.46 -6.20 -11.79
C LEU A 273 -11.62 -7.46 -10.91
N LEU A 274 -11.20 -7.38 -9.64
CA LEU A 274 -11.15 -8.48 -8.67
C LEU A 274 -10.15 -9.60 -8.95
N SER A 275 -9.43 -9.56 -10.05
CA SER A 275 -8.38 -10.57 -10.31
C SER A 275 -7.35 -10.54 -9.20
N ARG A 276 -7.04 -11.72 -8.65
CA ARG A 276 -5.91 -11.92 -7.74
C ARG A 276 -4.65 -12.03 -8.59
N VAL A 277 -3.65 -11.24 -8.24
CA VAL A 277 -2.35 -11.19 -8.93
C VAL A 277 -1.22 -11.45 -7.94
N GLU A 278 -0.16 -12.08 -8.40
CA GLU A 278 1.07 -12.27 -7.64
C GLU A 278 2.02 -11.11 -7.95
N ILE A 279 2.40 -10.35 -6.94
CA ILE A 279 3.36 -9.26 -7.06
C ILE A 279 4.77 -9.87 -7.08
N ILE A 280 5.45 -9.73 -8.21
CA ILE A 280 6.83 -10.17 -8.41
C ILE A 280 7.78 -9.07 -7.91
N LYS A 281 7.52 -7.82 -8.30
CA LYS A 281 8.40 -6.70 -7.99
C LYS A 281 7.59 -5.44 -7.64
N PRO A 282 7.55 -5.04 -6.36
CA PRO A 282 7.00 -3.76 -5.96
C PRO A 282 8.07 -2.67 -6.05
N GLU A 283 7.74 -1.58 -6.72
CA GLU A 283 8.61 -0.41 -6.89
C GLU A 283 7.89 0.86 -6.46
N ALA A 284 8.65 1.87 -6.08
CA ALA A 284 8.16 3.24 -5.92
C ALA A 284 9.04 4.20 -6.71
N SER A 285 8.40 5.01 -7.54
CA SER A 285 9.04 6.08 -8.29
C SER A 285 8.66 7.43 -7.66
N THR A 286 9.66 8.25 -7.35
CA THR A 286 9.41 9.64 -6.94
C THR A 286 9.54 10.53 -8.17
N TRP A 287 8.44 11.16 -8.53
CA TRP A 287 8.38 12.24 -9.50
C TRP A 287 8.55 13.57 -8.79
N ALA A 288 9.26 14.48 -9.43
CA ALA A 288 9.42 15.85 -8.99
C ALA A 288 8.79 16.78 -10.01
N VAL A 289 8.19 17.86 -9.52
CA VAL A 289 7.67 18.95 -10.33
C VAL A 289 8.54 20.16 -10.10
N SER A 290 9.09 20.70 -11.17
CA SER A 290 9.94 21.90 -11.13
C SER A 290 9.40 22.96 -12.10
N ARG A 291 9.65 24.25 -11.83
CA ARG A 291 9.28 25.33 -12.75
C ARG A 291 10.48 25.72 -13.61
N ILE A 292 10.43 25.47 -14.91
CA ILE A 292 11.51 25.77 -15.84
C ILE A 292 11.12 26.95 -16.74
N ASP A 293 12.06 27.89 -16.92
CA ASP A 293 11.83 29.09 -17.73
C ASP A 293 11.59 28.68 -19.18
N GLY A 294 10.58 29.26 -19.83
CA GLY A 294 10.15 28.88 -21.19
C GLY A 294 9.35 27.57 -21.29
N HIS A 295 9.29 26.75 -20.23
CA HIS A 295 8.59 25.46 -20.23
C HIS A 295 7.46 25.36 -19.19
N GLY A 296 7.42 26.24 -18.19
CA GLY A 296 6.40 26.21 -17.13
C GLY A 296 6.68 25.10 -16.11
N GLU A 297 5.63 24.48 -15.58
CA GLU A 297 5.77 23.32 -14.69
C GLU A 297 6.09 22.05 -15.49
N VAL A 298 7.16 21.37 -15.09
CA VAL A 298 7.62 20.14 -15.74
C VAL A 298 7.82 19.04 -14.71
N TRP A 299 7.56 17.82 -15.14
CA TRP A 299 7.69 16.58 -14.37
C TRP A 299 8.98 15.89 -14.74
N TRP A 300 9.71 15.35 -13.76
CA TRP A 300 10.90 14.56 -14.02
C TRP A 300 11.04 13.46 -12.97
N LYS A 301 11.62 12.33 -13.38
CA LYS A 301 11.78 11.17 -12.50
C LYS A 301 12.99 11.40 -11.59
N ARG A 302 12.75 11.62 -10.30
CA ARG A 302 13.80 11.95 -9.32
C ARG A 302 14.56 10.73 -8.85
N SER A 303 13.82 9.66 -8.54
CA SER A 303 14.36 8.38 -8.09
C SER A 303 13.37 7.24 -8.32
N THR A 304 13.89 6.01 -8.39
CA THR A 304 13.08 4.78 -8.33
C THR A 304 13.72 3.87 -7.30
N ILE A 305 12.93 3.32 -6.39
CA ILE A 305 13.39 2.38 -5.38
C ILE A 305 12.56 1.10 -5.47
N THR A 306 13.21 -0.05 -5.30
CA THR A 306 12.48 -1.29 -5.05
C THR A 306 11.96 -1.26 -3.62
N LEU A 307 10.68 -1.54 -3.42
CA LEU A 307 10.07 -1.65 -2.11
C LEU A 307 10.39 -3.04 -1.55
N ASN A 308 11.67 -3.32 -1.31
CA ASN A 308 12.05 -4.51 -0.59
C ASN A 308 11.48 -4.40 0.83
N GLU A 309 10.72 -5.40 1.25
CA GLU A 309 10.63 -5.70 2.67
C GLU A 309 12.06 -5.92 3.16
N ALA A 310 12.40 -5.34 4.31
CA ALA A 310 13.61 -5.69 5.00
C ALA A 310 13.66 -7.23 5.06
N THR A 311 14.52 -7.83 4.23
CA THR A 311 14.91 -9.22 4.43
C THR A 311 15.44 -9.27 5.85
N PRO A 312 14.93 -10.16 6.72
CA PRO A 312 15.66 -10.46 7.93
C PRO A 312 17.01 -11.01 7.47
N LYS A 313 18.08 -10.24 7.73
CA LYS A 313 19.39 -10.84 7.87
C LYS A 313 19.41 -11.62 9.18
#